data_AF-A0A7M3VG25-F1
#
_entry.id   AF-A0A7M3VG25-F1
#
_cell.length_a   1.000
_cell.length_b   1.000
_cell.length_c   1.000
_cell.angle_alpha   90.00
_cell.angle_beta   90.00
_cell.angle_gamma   90.00
#
_symmetry.space_group_name_H-M   'P 1'
#
loop_
_entity.id
_entity.type
_entity.pdbx_description
1 polymer ?
#
loop_
_entity_poly.entity_id
_entity_poly.type
_entity_poly.pdbx_seq_one_letter_code
_entity_poly.pdbx_strand_id
1 'polypeptide(L)'
;MGKNKRVKASLTEILARKQQGELNKLRIKTYFSKTLNMEIEIKKIPLNQFMEIAENNENLGSIEGMNRLLYHMCPMFCNAPADEVKQALQLYNVGEATDLPSVMLEDNIGEMADIVNIANSFYGLEQLEDLVKNV
;
A
#
# COMPACT_ATOMS: atom_id res chain seq x y z
N MET A 1 -37.52 10.09 4.66
CA MET A 1 -36.72 11.28 4.26
C MET A 1 -36.05 11.87 5.50
N GLY A 2 -34.76 11.59 5.72
CA GLY A 2 -34.01 12.11 6.88
C GLY A 2 -33.63 13.57 6.67
N LYS A 3 -33.99 14.45 7.61
CA LYS A 3 -33.62 15.87 7.57
C LYS A 3 -32.10 15.99 7.71
N ASN A 4 -31.40 16.48 6.68
CA ASN A 4 -29.99 16.86 6.78
C ASN A 4 -29.85 18.05 7.73
N LYS A 5 -29.50 17.79 8.99
CA LYS A 5 -29.25 18.81 10.01
C LYS A 5 -27.97 19.55 9.63
N ARG A 6 -28.10 20.80 9.19
CA ARG A 6 -26.94 21.67 8.90
C ARG A 6 -26.25 22.00 10.22
N VAL A 7 -25.07 21.42 10.41
CA VAL A 7 -24.20 21.69 11.57
C VAL A 7 -23.31 22.90 11.21
N LYS A 8 -23.22 23.90 12.10
CA LYS A 8 -22.26 25.01 11.93
C LYS A 8 -20.85 24.43 12.01
N ALA A 9 -19.98 24.75 11.06
CA ALA A 9 -18.62 24.23 11.09
C ALA A 9 -17.86 24.76 12.32
N SER A 10 -17.48 23.86 13.23
CA SER A 10 -16.51 24.12 14.29
C SER A 10 -15.22 23.33 14.06
N LEU A 11 -14.09 23.86 14.56
CA LEU A 11 -12.81 23.17 14.45
C LEU A 11 -12.88 21.77 15.09
N THR A 12 -13.56 21.63 16.23
CA THR A 12 -13.79 20.36 16.91
C THR A 12 -14.56 19.36 16.05
N GLU A 13 -15.62 19.78 15.35
CA GLU A 13 -16.37 18.89 14.47
C GLU A 13 -15.59 18.52 13.20
N ILE A 14 -14.76 19.42 12.68
CA ILE A 14 -13.85 19.12 11.56
C ILE A 14 -12.80 18.09 11.99
N LEU A 15 -12.21 18.25 13.17
CA LEU A 15 -11.23 17.32 13.72
C LEU A 15 -11.84 15.95 14.05
N ALA A 16 -13.04 15.92 14.66
CA ALA A 16 -13.76 14.67 14.93
C ALA A 16 -14.12 13.94 13.62
N ARG A 17 -14.57 14.66 12.59
CA ARG A 17 -14.79 14.09 11.24
C ARG A 17 -13.51 13.57 10.62
N LYS A 18 -12.38 14.25 10.83
CA LYS A 18 -11.07 13.80 10.37
C LYS A 18 -10.66 12.50 11.08
N GLN A 19 -10.75 12.42 12.40
CA GLN A 19 -10.47 11.21 13.18
C GLN A 19 -11.37 10.03 12.81
N GLN A 20 -12.68 10.26 12.64
CA GLN A 20 -13.61 9.24 12.16
C GLN A 20 -13.27 8.80 10.73
N GLY A 21 -12.82 9.74 9.89
CA GLY A 21 -12.28 9.46 8.57
C GLY A 21 -11.01 8.61 8.62
N GLU A 22 -10.06 8.90 9.51
CA GLU A 22 -8.83 8.10 9.70
C GLU A 22 -9.13 6.66 10.16
N LEU A 23 -10.09 6.47 11.08
CA LEU A 23 -10.53 5.13 11.48
C LEU A 23 -11.17 4.35 10.33
N ASN A 24 -11.96 5.01 9.47
CA ASN A 24 -12.54 4.41 8.27
C ASN A 24 -11.51 4.19 7.13
N LYS A 25 -10.32 4.80 7.23
CA LYS A 25 -9.22 4.66 6.25
C LYS A 25 -8.32 3.46 6.51
N LEU A 26 -8.44 2.77 7.66
CA LEU A 26 -7.79 1.49 7.96
C LEU A 26 -8.41 0.35 7.12
N ARG A 27 -8.45 0.53 5.81
CA ARG A 27 -8.84 -0.52 4.88
C ARG A 27 -7.67 -1.46 4.75
N ILE A 28 -7.87 -2.68 5.25
CA ILE A 28 -6.95 -3.80 5.09
C ILE A 28 -7.56 -4.71 4.02
N LYS A 29 -6.75 -5.15 3.06
CA LYS A 29 -7.05 -6.27 2.17
C LYS A 29 -5.99 -7.34 2.38
N THR A 30 -6.33 -8.59 2.10
CA THR A 30 -5.39 -9.71 2.12
C THR A 30 -5.15 -10.21 0.70
N TYR A 31 -3.95 -10.69 0.44
CA TYR A 31 -3.55 -11.35 -0.79
C TYR A 31 -2.92 -12.70 -0.45
N PHE A 32 -3.40 -13.80 -1.04
CA PHE A 32 -2.78 -15.10 -0.86
C PHE A 32 -1.60 -15.24 -1.81
N SER A 33 -0.37 -15.20 -1.26
CA SER A 33 0.86 -15.41 -2.02
C SER A 33 1.06 -16.89 -2.29
N LYS A 34 1.28 -17.24 -3.55
CA LYS A 34 1.61 -18.63 -3.93
C LYS A 34 3.09 -18.91 -3.68
N THR A 35 3.96 -17.90 -3.87
CA THR A 35 5.38 -17.98 -3.52
C THR A 35 5.55 -18.33 -2.03
N LEU A 36 4.89 -17.59 -1.13
CA LEU A 36 5.03 -17.81 0.31
C LEU A 36 4.08 -18.87 0.88
N ASN A 37 3.04 -19.25 0.12
CA ASN A 37 1.93 -20.07 0.60
C ASN A 37 1.30 -19.50 1.89
N MET A 38 1.13 -18.17 1.93
CA MET A 38 0.68 -17.39 3.10
C MET A 38 -0.18 -16.20 2.66
N GLU A 39 -0.98 -15.67 3.58
CA GLU A 39 -1.69 -14.40 3.37
C GLU A 39 -0.79 -13.20 3.70
N ILE A 40 -0.71 -12.26 2.77
CA ILE A 40 -0.06 -10.97 2.92
C ILE A 40 -1.13 -9.92 3.22
N GLU A 41 -1.01 -9.23 4.34
CA GLU A 41 -1.81 -8.05 4.63
C GLU A 41 -1.33 -6.85 3.81
N ILE A 42 -2.27 -6.09 3.26
CA ILE A 42 -2.02 -4.86 2.51
C ILE A 42 -2.88 -3.77 3.15
N LYS A 43 -2.23 -2.77 3.73
CA LYS A 43 -2.87 -1.67 4.45
C LYS A 43 -2.85 -0.40 3.61
N LYS A 44 -4.02 0.22 3.49
CA LYS A 44 -4.13 1.54 2.88
C LYS A 44 -3.29 2.56 3.66
N ILE A 45 -2.41 3.27 2.95
CA ILE A 45 -1.66 4.42 3.46
C ILE A 45 -2.37 5.75 3.12
N PRO A 46 -2.05 6.88 3.77
CA PRO A 46 -2.54 8.18 3.35
C PRO A 46 -2.26 8.45 1.87
N LEU A 47 -3.23 9.03 1.13
CA LEU A 47 -3.10 9.25 -0.32
C LEU A 47 -1.86 10.09 -0.68
N ASN A 48 -1.52 11.09 0.14
CA ASN A 48 -0.32 11.89 -0.07
C ASN A 48 0.96 11.04 -0.01
N GLN A 49 1.03 10.06 0.90
CA GLN A 49 2.17 9.15 1.00
C GLN A 49 2.20 8.19 -0.21
N PHE A 50 1.05 7.70 -0.64
CA PHE A 50 0.94 6.88 -1.84
C PHE A 50 1.42 7.64 -3.09
N MET A 51 0.97 8.89 -3.27
CA MET A 51 1.39 9.74 -4.38
C MET A 51 2.87 10.07 -4.32
N GLU A 52 3.43 10.35 -3.14
CA GLU A 52 4.86 10.59 -2.98
C GLU A 52 5.69 9.36 -3.37
N ILE A 53 5.25 8.16 -3.00
CA ILE A 53 5.89 6.91 -3.45
C ILE A 53 5.72 6.76 -4.97
N ALA A 54 4.55 7.06 -5.53
CA ALA A 54 4.28 6.94 -6.96
C ALA A 54 5.04 7.97 -7.82
N GLU A 55 5.26 9.18 -7.33
CA GLU A 55 5.93 10.27 -8.05
C GLU A 55 7.46 10.17 -7.96
N ASN A 56 7.99 9.78 -6.80
CA ASN A 56 9.43 9.59 -6.61
C ASN A 56 9.97 8.35 -7.34
N ASN A 57 9.09 7.44 -7.76
CA ASN A 57 9.43 6.30 -8.58
C ASN A 57 8.90 6.56 -9.98
N GLU A 58 9.79 6.87 -10.92
CA GLU A 58 9.44 7.23 -12.31
C GLU A 58 8.50 6.22 -12.99
N ASN A 59 8.39 5.00 -12.45
CA ASN A 59 7.40 4.01 -12.84
C ASN A 59 7.06 3.04 -11.69
N LEU A 60 5.80 3.04 -11.22
CA LEU A 60 5.29 2.02 -10.28
C LEU A 60 5.27 0.60 -10.87
N GLY A 61 5.32 0.47 -12.20
CA GLY A 61 5.50 -0.81 -12.89
C GLY A 61 6.96 -1.27 -12.98
N SER A 62 7.91 -0.52 -12.44
CA SER A 62 9.29 -0.99 -12.26
C SER A 62 9.42 -1.81 -10.97
N ILE A 63 10.43 -2.69 -10.91
CA ILE A 63 10.70 -3.51 -9.71
C ILE A 63 10.96 -2.61 -8.49
N GLU A 64 11.73 -1.53 -8.66
CA GLU A 64 12.02 -0.58 -7.57
C GLU A 64 10.74 0.11 -7.07
N GLY A 65 9.88 0.53 -7.99
CA GLY A 65 8.59 1.15 -7.66
C GLY A 65 7.66 0.19 -6.90
N MET A 66 7.57 -1.05 -7.36
CA MET A 66 6.80 -2.10 -6.67
C MET A 66 7.39 -2.40 -5.29
N ASN A 67 8.72 -2.53 -5.18
CA ASN A 67 9.43 -2.78 -3.94
C ASN A 67 9.12 -1.72 -2.87
N ARG A 68 9.28 -0.44 -3.20
CA ARG A 68 8.97 0.65 -2.26
C ARG A 68 7.49 0.68 -1.87
N LEU A 69 6.58 0.46 -2.82
CA LEU A 69 5.16 0.45 -2.53
C LEU A 69 4.78 -0.69 -1.59
N LEU A 70 5.22 -1.91 -1.89
CA LEU A 70 4.98 -3.09 -1.07
C LEU A 70 5.60 -2.93 0.32
N TYR A 71 6.83 -2.42 0.41
CA TYR A 71 7.49 -2.15 1.67
C TYR A 71 6.62 -1.30 2.60
N HIS A 72 6.02 -0.22 2.09
CA HIS A 72 5.22 0.70 2.89
C HIS A 72 3.78 0.25 3.15
N MET A 73 3.20 -0.58 2.28
CA MET A 73 1.80 -0.99 2.38
C MET A 73 1.61 -2.37 3.01
N CYS A 74 2.63 -3.23 3.00
CA CYS A 74 2.58 -4.56 3.61
C CYS A 74 3.22 -4.54 5.01
N PRO A 75 2.46 -4.74 6.10
CA PRO A 75 2.96 -4.65 7.47
C PRO A 75 4.12 -5.59 7.78
N MET A 76 4.19 -6.73 7.09
CA MET A 76 5.29 -7.68 7.24
C MET A 76 6.66 -7.08 6.88
N PHE A 77 6.71 -5.95 6.17
CA PHE A 77 7.96 -5.24 5.88
C PHE A 77 8.11 -3.99 6.76
N CYS A 78 7.18 -3.03 6.71
CA CYS A 78 7.35 -1.74 7.41
C CYS A 78 7.15 -1.80 8.93
N ASN A 79 6.43 -2.80 9.44
CA ASN A 79 6.13 -2.95 10.87
C ASN A 79 6.84 -4.16 11.50
N ALA A 80 7.73 -4.82 10.75
CA ALA A 80 8.52 -5.91 11.30
C ALA A 80 9.50 -5.41 12.38
N PRO A 81 9.71 -6.17 13.46
CA PRO A 81 10.76 -5.91 14.44
C PRO A 81 12.14 -5.70 13.79
N ALA A 82 12.93 -4.75 14.31
CA ALA A 82 14.20 -4.37 13.70
C ALA A 82 15.23 -5.51 13.65
N ASP A 83 15.17 -6.43 14.62
CA ASP A 83 15.97 -7.65 14.67
C ASP A 83 15.57 -8.64 13.56
N GLU A 84 14.28 -8.81 13.30
CA GLU A 84 13.77 -9.63 12.20
C GLU A 84 14.14 -9.04 10.83
N VAL A 85 14.01 -7.72 10.65
CA VAL A 85 14.45 -7.03 9.42
C VAL A 85 15.94 -7.23 9.20
N LYS A 86 16.76 -7.07 10.24
CA LYS A 86 18.22 -7.28 10.14
C LYS A 86 18.55 -8.73 9.77
N GLN A 87 17.85 -9.70 10.37
CA GLN A 87 18.01 -11.10 10.04
C GLN A 87 17.62 -11.38 8.58
N ALA A 88 16.50 -10.83 8.12
CA ALA A 88 16.04 -10.94 6.74
C ALA A 88 17.08 -10.37 5.75
N LEU A 89 17.58 -9.16 5.98
CA LEU A 89 18.61 -8.54 5.14
C LEU A 89 19.87 -9.43 5.00
N GLN A 90 20.28 -10.08 6.09
CA GLN A 90 21.42 -10.99 6.07
C GLN A 90 21.12 -12.30 5.33
N LEU A 91 19.98 -12.94 5.61
CA LEU A 91 19.59 -14.21 5.00
C LEU A 91 19.38 -14.09 3.49
N TYR A 92 18.77 -12.99 3.07
CA TYR A 92 18.48 -12.72 1.66
C TYR A 92 19.59 -11.94 0.96
N ASN A 93 20.67 -11.58 1.67
CA ASN A 93 21.82 -10.82 1.15
C ASN A 93 21.42 -9.51 0.45
N VAL A 94 20.59 -8.71 1.12
CA VAL A 94 20.02 -7.47 0.60
C VAL A 94 20.56 -6.27 1.39
N GLY A 95 20.88 -5.18 0.70
CA GLY A 95 21.44 -3.97 1.30
C GLY A 95 20.41 -3.06 1.95
N GLU A 96 19.20 -2.97 1.37
CA GLU A 96 18.15 -2.06 1.82
C GLU A 96 16.86 -2.82 2.13
N ALA A 97 16.14 -2.42 3.19
CA ALA A 97 14.89 -3.08 3.58
C ALA A 97 13.79 -2.93 2.53
N THR A 98 13.84 -1.87 1.72
CA THR A 98 12.93 -1.63 0.60
C THR A 98 13.06 -2.66 -0.51
N ASP A 99 14.19 -3.37 -0.60
CA ASP A 99 14.42 -4.41 -1.62
C ASP A 99 13.97 -5.81 -1.16
N LEU A 100 13.58 -5.96 0.11
CA LEU A 100 13.08 -7.23 0.64
C LEU A 100 11.86 -7.79 -0.12
N PRO A 101 10.88 -7.00 -0.59
CA PRO A 101 9.68 -7.55 -1.22
C PRO A 101 9.98 -8.40 -2.45
N SER A 102 10.80 -7.93 -3.40
CA SER A 102 11.13 -8.71 -4.60
C SER A 102 11.89 -9.97 -4.24
N VAL A 103 12.89 -9.89 -3.33
CA VAL A 103 13.70 -11.07 -2.98
C VAL A 103 12.89 -12.10 -2.20
N MET A 104 12.04 -11.68 -1.26
CA MET A 104 11.16 -12.59 -0.51
C MET A 104 10.04 -13.18 -1.38
N LEU A 105 9.60 -12.46 -2.41
CA LEU A 105 8.65 -12.99 -3.40
C LEU A 105 9.37 -13.69 -4.57
N GLU A 106 10.66 -14.03 -4.43
CA GLU A 106 11.45 -14.76 -5.43
C GLU A 106 11.42 -14.11 -6.84
N ASP A 107 11.45 -12.78 -6.87
CA ASP A 107 11.32 -11.95 -8.07
C ASP A 107 10.05 -12.27 -8.90
N ASN A 108 9.01 -12.78 -8.25
CA ASN A 108 7.72 -13.06 -8.87
C ASN A 108 6.96 -11.74 -9.13
N ILE A 109 7.31 -11.11 -10.25
CA ILE A 109 6.73 -9.83 -10.70
C ILE A 109 5.20 -9.91 -10.82
N GLY A 110 4.66 -11.09 -11.16
CA GLY A 110 3.21 -11.30 -11.23
C GLY A 110 2.51 -11.07 -9.90
N GLU A 111 3.02 -11.68 -8.82
CA GLU A 111 2.45 -11.46 -7.48
C GLU A 111 2.67 -10.04 -6.98
N MET A 112 3.83 -9.44 -7.28
CA MET A 112 4.08 -8.04 -6.94
C MET A 112 3.07 -7.12 -7.62
N ALA A 113 2.81 -7.33 -8.92
CA ALA A 113 1.82 -6.57 -9.68
C ALA A 113 0.39 -6.78 -9.14
N ASP A 114 0.02 -8.00 -8.76
CA ASP A 114 -1.29 -8.29 -8.14
C ASP A 114 -1.46 -7.52 -6.81
N ILE A 115 -0.41 -7.45 -6.00
CA ILE A 115 -0.41 -6.66 -4.76
C ILE A 115 -0.51 -5.16 -5.06
N VAL A 116 0.20 -4.65 -6.08
CA VAL A 116 0.08 -3.26 -6.54
C VAL A 116 -1.34 -2.95 -7.04
N ASN A 117 -2.00 -3.87 -7.74
CA ASN A 117 -3.39 -3.71 -8.16
C ASN A 117 -4.33 -3.60 -6.95
N ILE A 118 -4.08 -4.41 -5.92
CA ILE A 118 -4.80 -4.27 -4.64
C ILE A 118 -4.47 -2.93 -3.98
N ALA A 119 -3.24 -2.43 -4.03
CA ALA A 119 -2.92 -1.10 -3.52
C ALA A 119 -3.69 0.00 -4.26
N ASN A 120 -3.70 -0.03 -5.59
CA ASN A 120 -4.45 0.89 -6.46
C ASN A 120 -5.96 0.90 -6.16
N SER A 121 -6.51 -0.26 -5.80
CA SER A 121 -7.92 -0.43 -5.41
C SER A 121 -8.35 0.40 -4.20
N PHE A 122 -7.43 0.70 -3.29
CA PHE A 122 -7.76 1.54 -2.15
C PHE A 122 -8.09 2.99 -2.54
N TYR A 123 -7.64 3.42 -3.72
CA TYR A 123 -7.78 4.78 -4.23
C TYR A 123 -8.67 4.86 -5.47
N GLY A 124 -9.26 3.73 -5.90
CA GLY A 124 -10.12 3.68 -7.09
C GLY A 124 -9.34 3.82 -8.41
N LEU A 125 -8.05 3.49 -8.40
CA LEU A 125 -7.17 3.59 -9.57
C LEU A 125 -7.21 2.34 -10.47
N GLU A 126 -7.97 1.32 -10.09
CA GLU A 126 -8.14 0.04 -10.83
C GLU A 126 -8.68 0.22 -12.25
N GLN A 127 -9.31 1.37 -12.54
CA GLN A 127 -10.04 1.62 -13.79
C GLN A 127 -9.33 2.60 -14.74
N LEU A 128 -8.14 3.12 -14.39
CA LEU A 128 -7.45 4.09 -15.25
C LEU A 128 -6.74 3.45 -16.46
N GLU A 129 -6.37 2.16 -16.38
CA GLU A 129 -5.76 1.46 -17.51
C GLU A 129 -6.74 1.21 -18.68
N ASP A 130 -8.04 1.07 -18.39
CA ASP A 130 -9.07 0.88 -19.42
C ASP A 130 -9.54 2.20 -20.05
N LEU A 131 -9.32 3.34 -19.39
CA LEU A 131 -9.71 4.67 -19.88
C LEU A 131 -8.67 5.27 -20.83
N VAL A 132 -7.40 4.88 -20.73
CA VAL A 132 -6.30 5.41 -21.58
C VAL A 132 -6.14 4.63 -22.88
N LYS A 133 -6.64 3.39 -22.98
CA LYS A 133 -6.62 2.61 -24.24
C LYS A 133 -7.63 3.08 -25.30
N ASN A 134 -8.48 4.07 -24.99
CA ASN A 134 -9.53 4.57 -25.88
C ASN A 134 -9.33 6.04 -26.31
N VAL A 135 -8.10 6.56 -26.30
CA VAL A 135 -7.76 7.89 -26.85
C VAL A 135 -6.81 7.76 -28.03
#